data_AF-A0A947NZ75-F1
#
_entry.id   AF-A0A947NZ75-F1
#
_cell.length_a   1.000
_cell.length_b   1.000
_cell.length_c   1.000
_cell.angle_alpha   90.00
_cell.angle_beta   90.00
_cell.angle_gamma   90.00
#
_symmetry.space_group_name_H-M   'P 1'
#
loop_
_entity.id
_entity.type
_entity.pdbx_description
1 polymer ?
#
loop_
_entity_poly.entity_id
_entity_poly.type
_entity_poly.pdbx_seq_one_letter_code
_entity_poly.pdbx_strand_id
1 'polypeptide(L)'
;MAINDHRLSIRLNTGVAMDVDISRVLTYEIKREIAERYFGFRKLIEEDKQDLALKIQRHVMTSEQLICFDLVRIYIILRDRRLINEFLTLTGLREEIFYDEYLVSSPTIKSRVFEGIKGRGLTRAGRFTNLFFGSYALLVDHVDDYREKYGELLETREFINEEIKLFYRKNDIGSIMGFLRNLEPSQTASHFQPPPQGRGNEELERKLRVVPPDPLEHQLPVIPPLIPLTRIRRSLKKLAEEALKVHSGNFP
;
A
#
# COMPACT_ATOMS: atom_id res chain seq x y z
N MET A 1 40.66 78.89 27.36
CA MET A 1 41.70 78.24 26.55
C MET A 1 41.63 76.75 26.90
N ALA A 2 41.06 75.94 26.00
CA ALA A 2 40.77 74.54 26.21
C ALA A 2 41.99 73.69 25.81
N ILE A 3 42.36 72.70 26.62
CA ILE A 3 43.24 71.61 26.20
C ILE A 3 42.60 70.28 26.63
N ASN A 4 42.34 69.48 25.61
CA ASN A 4 41.93 68.08 25.60
C ASN A 4 42.81 67.21 26.50
N ASP A 5 42.18 66.26 27.21
CA ASP A 5 42.82 64.98 27.51
C ASP A 5 41.85 63.84 27.15
N HIS A 6 41.92 63.42 25.88
CA HIS A 6 41.23 62.24 25.35
C HIS A 6 42.00 61.00 25.80
N ARG A 7 41.66 60.49 26.99
CA ARG A 7 41.99 59.11 27.38
C ARG A 7 40.74 58.24 27.34
N LEU A 8 40.92 57.06 26.73
CA LEU A 8 40.15 55.82 26.91
C LEU A 8 38.77 55.73 26.22
N SER A 9 38.76 55.36 24.94
CA SER A 9 37.60 54.68 24.34
C SER A 9 37.92 53.92 23.05
N ILE A 10 38.97 53.10 23.03
CA ILE A 10 39.21 52.15 21.92
C ILE A 10 39.68 50.80 22.47
N ARG A 11 38.81 50.06 23.18
CA ARG A 11 38.94 48.60 23.41
C ARG A 11 37.61 47.98 23.90
N LEU A 12 36.53 48.07 23.13
CA LEU A 12 35.32 47.27 23.40
C LEU A 12 34.59 46.72 22.16
N ASN A 13 35.05 46.99 20.94
CA ASN A 13 34.25 46.66 19.74
C ASN A 13 34.61 45.35 19.02
N THR A 14 35.69 44.65 19.44
CA THR A 14 36.12 43.38 18.83
C THR A 14 35.49 42.15 19.47
N GLY A 15 35.14 42.20 20.77
CA GLY A 15 34.46 41.09 21.45
C GLY A 15 33.03 40.87 20.98
N VAL A 16 32.29 41.96 20.75
CA VAL A 16 30.88 41.92 20.31
C VAL A 16 30.76 41.41 18.86
N ALA A 17 31.68 41.77 17.97
CA ALA A 17 31.65 41.31 16.57
C ALA A 17 31.97 39.81 16.44
N MET A 18 32.92 39.31 17.24
CA MET A 18 33.33 37.89 17.22
C MET A 18 32.29 36.97 17.88
N ASP A 19 31.61 37.45 18.92
CA ASP A 19 30.52 36.73 19.60
C ASP A 19 29.24 36.63 18.74
N VAL A 20 28.96 37.69 17.95
CA VAL A 20 27.90 37.68 16.92
C VAL A 20 28.21 36.68 15.79
N ASP A 21 29.48 36.52 15.43
CA ASP A 21 29.91 35.59 14.38
C ASP A 21 29.81 34.12 14.86
N ILE A 22 30.28 33.83 16.07
CA ILE A 22 30.16 32.50 16.70
C ILE A 22 28.69 32.12 16.90
N SER A 23 27.85 33.04 17.38
CA SER A 23 26.42 32.80 17.59
C SER A 23 25.68 32.52 16.27
N ARG A 24 26.09 33.18 15.17
CA ARG A 24 25.54 32.93 13.84
C ARG A 24 25.95 31.58 13.28
N VAL A 25 27.22 31.20 13.41
CA VAL A 25 27.72 29.88 13.01
C VAL A 25 27.02 28.78 13.80
N LEU A 26 26.92 28.92 15.13
CA LEU A 26 26.24 27.94 15.98
C LEU A 26 24.75 27.82 15.65
N THR A 27 24.07 28.93 15.39
CA THR A 27 22.67 28.92 14.95
C THR A 27 22.51 28.17 13.64
N TYR A 28 23.36 28.46 12.65
CA TYR A 28 23.32 27.78 11.36
C TYR A 28 23.52 26.27 11.50
N GLU A 29 24.50 25.85 12.30
CA GLU A 29 24.80 24.44 12.58
C GLU A 29 23.61 23.71 13.22
N ILE A 30 22.97 24.33 14.23
CA ILE A 30 21.77 23.78 14.87
C ILE A 30 20.61 23.66 13.86
N LYS A 31 20.38 24.69 13.04
CA LYS A 31 19.34 24.64 11.99
C LYS A 31 19.60 23.51 11.00
N ARG A 32 20.86 23.33 10.58
CA ARG A 32 21.27 22.28 9.67
C ARG A 32 21.04 20.90 10.27
N GLU A 33 21.50 20.66 11.49
CA GLU A 33 21.33 19.37 12.18
C GLU A 33 19.84 18.99 12.32
N ILE A 34 19.00 19.94 12.74
CA ILE A 34 17.55 19.73 12.87
C ILE A 34 16.93 19.39 11.50
N ALA A 35 17.31 20.12 10.44
CA ALA A 35 16.80 19.89 9.10
C ALA A 35 17.25 18.52 8.56
N GLU A 36 18.54 18.19 8.67
CA GLU A 36 19.10 16.92 8.21
C GLU A 36 18.44 15.73 8.91
N ARG A 37 18.24 15.83 10.22
CA ARG A 37 17.53 14.80 10.99
C ARG A 37 16.08 14.66 10.53
N TYR A 38 15.34 15.77 10.45
CA TYR A 38 13.93 15.78 10.06
C TYR A 38 13.72 15.21 8.65
N PHE A 39 14.45 15.75 7.67
CA PHE A 39 14.32 15.33 6.28
C PHE A 39 14.90 13.94 6.02
N GLY A 40 15.92 13.52 6.80
CA GLY A 40 16.43 12.16 6.77
C GLY A 40 15.38 11.13 7.17
N PHE A 41 14.73 11.31 8.33
CA PHE A 41 13.66 10.42 8.76
C PHE A 41 12.44 10.46 7.83
N ARG A 42 12.05 11.67 7.39
CA ARG A 42 10.96 11.81 6.41
C ARG A 42 11.26 11.04 5.13
N LYS A 43 12.49 11.12 4.62
CA LYS A 43 12.90 10.42 3.40
C LYS A 43 12.75 8.90 3.55
N LEU A 44 13.20 8.32 4.67
CA LEU A 44 13.04 6.89 4.94
C LEU A 44 11.56 6.47 4.92
N ILE A 45 10.69 7.23 5.59
CA ILE A 45 9.25 6.92 5.60
C ILE A 45 8.63 7.02 4.20
N GLU A 46 9.01 8.03 3.40
CA GLU A 46 8.49 8.14 2.03
C GLU A 46 9.02 7.02 1.12
N GLU A 47 10.26 6.55 1.32
CA GLU A 47 10.81 5.39 0.61
C GLU A 47 10.03 4.11 0.97
N ASP A 48 9.75 3.87 2.25
CA ASP A 48 8.95 2.72 2.71
C ASP A 48 7.53 2.76 2.14
N LYS A 49 6.90 3.95 2.08
CA LYS A 49 5.59 4.14 1.45
C LYS A 49 5.63 3.81 -0.05
N GLN A 50 6.69 4.22 -0.75
CA GLN A 50 6.85 3.94 -2.16
C GLN A 50 7.06 2.44 -2.41
N ASP A 51 7.85 1.77 -1.58
CA ASP A 51 8.04 0.31 -1.65
C ASP A 51 6.74 -0.45 -1.39
N LEU A 52 5.96 -0.03 -0.37
CA LEU A 52 4.63 -0.58 -0.11
C LEU A 52 3.72 -0.44 -1.34
N ALA A 53 3.66 0.75 -1.96
CA ALA A 53 2.83 0.98 -3.14
C ALA A 53 3.25 0.09 -4.33
N LEU A 54 4.55 -0.09 -4.55
CA LEU A 54 5.07 -0.98 -5.59
C LEU A 54 4.74 -2.46 -5.30
N LYS A 55 4.85 -2.89 -4.05
CA LYS A 55 4.47 -4.25 -3.63
C LYS A 55 2.99 -4.50 -3.84
N ILE A 56 2.13 -3.57 -3.42
CA ILE A 56 0.68 -3.63 -3.66
C ILE A 56 0.43 -3.83 -5.16
N GLN A 57 0.95 -2.94 -6.02
CA GLN A 57 0.71 -3.00 -7.46
C GLN A 57 1.14 -4.34 -8.10
N ARG A 58 2.32 -4.88 -7.74
CA ARG A 58 2.83 -6.15 -8.29
C ARG A 58 2.00 -7.35 -7.84
N HIS A 59 1.60 -7.37 -6.57
CA HIS A 59 0.82 -8.47 -6.00
C HIS A 59 -0.60 -8.50 -6.53
N VAL A 60 -1.27 -7.34 -6.62
CA VAL A 60 -2.62 -7.21 -7.21
C VAL A 60 -2.67 -7.89 -8.57
N MET A 61 -1.79 -7.44 -9.46
CA MET A 61 -1.85 -7.84 -10.86
C MET A 61 -1.64 -9.35 -11.03
N THR A 62 -0.77 -9.95 -10.23
CA THR A 62 -0.44 -11.38 -10.38
C THR A 62 -1.51 -12.25 -9.74
N SER A 63 -1.87 -11.99 -8.48
CA SER A 63 -2.80 -12.84 -7.74
C SER A 63 -4.23 -12.71 -8.24
N GLU A 64 -4.70 -11.51 -8.60
CA GLU A 64 -6.04 -11.33 -9.17
C GLU A 64 -6.19 -12.06 -10.51
N GLN A 65 -5.15 -12.04 -11.35
CA GLN A 65 -5.16 -12.76 -12.62
C GLN A 65 -5.24 -14.27 -12.42
N LEU A 66 -4.50 -14.82 -11.47
CA LEU A 66 -4.52 -16.25 -11.16
C LEU A 66 -5.90 -16.68 -10.64
N ILE A 67 -6.44 -15.97 -9.65
CA ILE A 67 -7.79 -16.22 -9.09
C ILE A 67 -8.86 -16.11 -10.18
N CYS A 68 -8.77 -15.08 -11.03
CA CYS A 68 -9.68 -14.89 -12.16
C CYS A 68 -9.60 -16.06 -13.15
N PHE A 69 -8.41 -16.52 -13.51
CA PHE A 69 -8.26 -17.68 -14.38
C PHE A 69 -8.85 -18.95 -13.78
N ASP A 70 -8.67 -19.20 -12.50
CA ASP A 70 -9.28 -20.36 -11.85
C ASP A 70 -10.80 -20.31 -11.81
N LEU A 71 -11.37 -19.14 -11.49
CA LEU A 71 -12.83 -18.94 -11.53
C LEU A 71 -13.36 -19.13 -12.95
N VAL A 72 -12.71 -18.56 -13.96
CA VAL A 72 -13.10 -18.74 -15.37
C VAL A 72 -13.03 -20.21 -15.78
N ARG A 73 -11.98 -20.95 -15.39
CA ARG A 73 -11.92 -22.41 -15.62
C ARG A 73 -13.12 -23.12 -15.02
N ILE A 74 -13.44 -22.81 -13.76
CA ILE A 74 -14.57 -23.40 -13.05
C ILE A 74 -15.89 -23.05 -13.76
N TYR A 75 -16.10 -21.80 -14.17
CA TYR A 75 -17.30 -21.37 -14.89
C TYR A 75 -17.43 -22.07 -16.24
N ILE A 76 -16.33 -22.27 -16.96
CA ILE A 76 -16.32 -23.03 -18.22
C ILE A 76 -16.66 -24.51 -17.97
N ILE A 77 -16.11 -25.12 -16.91
CA ILE A 77 -16.38 -26.51 -16.54
C ILE A 77 -17.85 -26.70 -16.14
N LEU A 78 -18.40 -25.79 -15.35
CA LEU A 78 -19.78 -25.88 -14.89
C LEU A 78 -20.78 -25.55 -16.00
N ARG A 79 -20.46 -24.54 -16.84
CA ARG A 79 -21.19 -24.08 -18.04
C ARG A 79 -22.61 -23.55 -17.80
N ASP A 80 -23.31 -24.08 -16.81
CA ASP A 80 -24.67 -23.75 -16.41
C ASP A 80 -24.65 -22.74 -15.25
N ARG A 81 -25.40 -21.64 -15.39
CA ARG A 81 -25.47 -20.56 -14.39
C ARG A 81 -26.00 -21.04 -13.04
N ARG A 82 -26.94 -22.00 -13.02
CA ARG A 82 -27.43 -22.60 -11.76
C ARG A 82 -26.29 -23.32 -11.03
N LEU A 83 -25.51 -24.11 -11.75
CA LEU A 83 -24.37 -24.84 -11.16
C LEU A 83 -23.28 -23.89 -10.67
N ILE A 84 -23.05 -22.77 -11.38
CA ILE A 84 -22.14 -21.72 -10.95
C ILE A 84 -22.63 -21.07 -9.65
N ASN A 85 -23.90 -20.70 -9.56
CA ASN A 85 -24.45 -20.11 -8.33
C ASN A 85 -24.40 -21.09 -7.15
N GLU A 86 -24.69 -22.37 -7.38
CA GLU A 86 -24.52 -23.42 -6.35
C GLU A 86 -23.07 -23.57 -5.91
N PHE A 87 -22.12 -23.48 -6.83
CA PHE A 87 -20.69 -23.47 -6.53
C PHE A 87 -20.30 -22.25 -5.68
N LEU A 88 -20.74 -21.05 -6.06
CA LEU A 88 -20.43 -19.82 -5.31
C LEU A 88 -21.02 -19.88 -3.89
N THR A 89 -22.27 -20.32 -3.76
CA THR A 89 -22.92 -20.55 -2.47
C THR A 89 -22.17 -21.57 -1.63
N LEU A 90 -21.78 -22.70 -2.23
CA LEU A 90 -21.07 -23.77 -1.54
C LEU A 90 -19.68 -23.33 -1.03
N THR A 91 -19.03 -22.43 -1.76
CA THR A 91 -17.67 -21.96 -1.44
C THR A 91 -17.65 -20.69 -0.58
N GLY A 92 -18.80 -20.02 -0.42
CA GLY A 92 -18.91 -18.76 0.30
C GLY A 92 -18.48 -17.54 -0.53
N LEU A 93 -18.30 -17.70 -1.84
CA LEU A 93 -18.04 -16.62 -2.77
C LEU A 93 -19.35 -15.89 -3.12
N ARG A 94 -19.29 -14.57 -3.33
CA ARG A 94 -20.48 -13.77 -3.70
C ARG A 94 -20.83 -13.99 -5.17
N GLU A 95 -22.13 -13.95 -5.50
CA GLU A 95 -22.71 -14.30 -6.81
C GLU A 95 -22.23 -13.46 -8.01
N GLU A 96 -21.51 -12.36 -7.77
CA GLU A 96 -21.12 -11.38 -8.80
C GLU A 96 -19.62 -11.36 -9.10
N ILE A 97 -18.83 -12.26 -8.50
CA ILE A 97 -17.38 -12.26 -8.68
C ILE A 97 -17.03 -12.78 -10.09
N PHE A 98 -16.68 -11.84 -10.98
CA PHE A 98 -16.08 -12.09 -12.29
C PHE A 98 -16.89 -12.97 -13.26
N TYR A 99 -18.22 -13.08 -13.11
CA TYR A 99 -19.05 -13.79 -14.09
C TYR A 99 -19.44 -12.87 -15.25
N ASP A 100 -18.96 -13.20 -16.45
CA ASP A 100 -19.38 -12.60 -17.71
C ASP A 100 -19.58 -13.75 -18.73
N GLU A 101 -20.73 -13.75 -19.41
CA GLU A 101 -21.10 -14.74 -20.43
C GLU A 101 -20.07 -14.81 -21.57
N TYR A 102 -19.36 -13.70 -21.84
CA TYR A 102 -18.26 -13.64 -22.80
C TYR A 102 -17.03 -14.47 -22.36
N LEU A 103 -16.73 -14.55 -21.05
CA LEU A 103 -15.62 -15.34 -20.52
C LEU A 103 -15.82 -16.84 -20.72
N VAL A 104 -17.09 -17.27 -20.68
CA VAL A 104 -17.48 -18.69 -20.83
C VAL A 104 -17.64 -19.08 -22.30
N SER A 105 -17.90 -18.12 -23.20
CA SER A 105 -18.14 -18.37 -24.62
C SER A 105 -16.90 -18.18 -25.51
N SER A 106 -15.94 -17.34 -25.11
CA SER A 106 -14.75 -17.01 -25.91
C SER A 106 -13.76 -18.18 -26.08
N PRO A 107 -13.44 -18.58 -27.32
CA PRO A 107 -12.45 -19.64 -27.60
C PRO A 107 -11.02 -19.29 -27.16
N THR A 108 -10.61 -18.02 -27.31
CA THR A 108 -9.25 -17.57 -26.97
C THR A 108 -9.02 -17.64 -25.45
N ILE A 109 -10.04 -17.25 -24.67
CA ILE A 109 -10.00 -17.31 -23.21
C ILE A 109 -9.92 -18.77 -22.75
N LYS A 110 -10.75 -19.66 -23.32
CA LYS A 110 -10.68 -21.10 -23.07
C LYS A 110 -9.29 -21.68 -23.31
N SER A 111 -8.68 -21.38 -24.46
CA SER A 111 -7.34 -21.89 -24.78
C SER A 111 -6.30 -21.42 -23.76
N ARG A 112 -6.36 -20.15 -23.36
CA ARG A 112 -5.41 -19.57 -22.41
C ARG A 112 -5.60 -20.11 -20.99
N VAL A 113 -6.84 -20.25 -20.53
CA VAL A 113 -7.07 -20.71 -19.17
C VAL A 113 -6.73 -22.20 -19.01
N PHE A 114 -6.97 -23.05 -20.01
CA PHE A 114 -6.65 -24.48 -19.92
C PHE A 114 -5.23 -24.83 -20.39
N GLU A 115 -4.41 -23.83 -20.74
CA GLU A 115 -3.03 -24.05 -21.18
C GLU A 115 -2.21 -24.77 -20.09
N GLY A 116 -1.52 -25.86 -20.48
CA GLY A 116 -0.72 -26.67 -19.57
C GLY A 116 -1.50 -27.61 -18.64
N ILE A 117 -2.84 -27.54 -18.60
CA ILE A 117 -3.67 -28.41 -17.76
C ILE A 117 -3.97 -29.71 -18.50
N LYS A 118 -3.53 -30.85 -17.95
CA LYS A 118 -3.83 -32.17 -18.48
C LYS A 118 -4.91 -32.85 -17.65
N GLY A 119 -6.00 -33.27 -18.29
CA GLY A 119 -7.05 -34.07 -17.64
C GLY A 119 -6.50 -35.41 -17.13
N ARG A 120 -6.47 -35.60 -15.81
CA ARG A 120 -6.02 -36.85 -15.17
C ARG A 120 -7.18 -37.82 -14.98
N GLY A 121 -7.04 -39.08 -15.36
CA GLY A 121 -8.04 -40.13 -15.08
C GLY A 121 -8.24 -41.11 -16.21
N LEU A 122 -8.68 -42.32 -15.88
CA LEU A 122 -8.88 -43.42 -16.84
C LEU A 122 -10.17 -43.26 -17.67
N THR A 123 -11.23 -42.74 -17.05
CA THR A 123 -12.54 -42.56 -17.69
C THR A 123 -12.78 -41.10 -18.05
N ARG A 124 -13.67 -40.86 -19.02
CA ARG A 124 -14.12 -39.50 -19.39
C ARG A 124 -14.67 -38.73 -18.18
N ALA A 125 -15.53 -39.36 -17.39
CA ALA A 125 -16.09 -38.77 -16.18
C ALA A 125 -15.03 -38.50 -15.11
N GLY A 126 -14.06 -39.42 -14.96
CA GLY A 126 -12.92 -39.24 -14.04
C GLY A 126 -12.04 -38.06 -14.43
N ARG A 127 -11.70 -37.92 -15.72
CA ARG A 127 -10.94 -36.78 -16.25
C ARG A 127 -11.65 -35.45 -15.99
N PHE A 128 -12.95 -35.38 -16.26
CA PHE A 128 -13.76 -34.19 -16.01
C PHE A 128 -13.79 -33.81 -14.53
N THR A 129 -14.06 -34.78 -13.66
CA THR A 129 -14.16 -34.55 -12.21
C THR A 129 -12.80 -34.11 -11.64
N ASN A 130 -11.71 -34.73 -12.09
CA ASN A 130 -10.37 -34.37 -11.64
C ASN A 130 -9.92 -33.01 -12.19
N LEU A 131 -10.36 -32.63 -13.39
CA LEU A 131 -10.14 -31.28 -13.92
C LEU A 131 -10.83 -30.25 -13.01
N PHE A 132 -12.09 -30.48 -12.65
CA PHE A 132 -12.84 -29.61 -11.75
C PHE A 132 -12.18 -29.50 -10.36
N PHE A 133 -11.81 -30.64 -9.77
CA PHE A 133 -11.13 -30.65 -8.47
C PHE A 133 -9.76 -29.99 -8.52
N GLY A 134 -9.02 -30.16 -9.62
CA GLY A 134 -7.74 -29.49 -9.84
C GLY A 134 -7.90 -27.98 -9.90
N SER A 135 -8.85 -27.48 -10.71
CA SER A 135 -9.13 -26.04 -10.80
C SER A 135 -9.59 -25.47 -9.47
N TYR A 136 -10.41 -26.19 -8.71
CA TYR A 136 -10.83 -25.74 -7.38
C TYR A 136 -9.68 -25.74 -6.37
N ALA A 137 -8.82 -26.76 -6.38
CA ALA A 137 -7.65 -26.78 -5.50
C ALA A 137 -6.70 -25.62 -5.79
N LEU A 138 -6.43 -25.33 -7.07
CA LEU A 138 -5.64 -24.17 -7.48
C LEU A 138 -6.27 -22.86 -7.02
N LEU A 139 -7.60 -22.72 -7.14
CA LEU A 139 -8.31 -21.54 -6.64
C LEU A 139 -8.10 -21.36 -5.14
N VAL A 140 -8.21 -22.44 -4.35
CA VAL A 140 -7.98 -22.40 -2.90
C VAL A 140 -6.54 -21.96 -2.62
N ASP A 141 -5.55 -22.57 -3.27
CA ASP A 141 -4.13 -22.26 -3.09
C ASP A 141 -3.84 -20.78 -3.42
N HIS A 142 -4.31 -20.28 -4.58
CA HIS A 142 -4.09 -18.89 -4.97
C HIS A 142 -4.83 -17.87 -4.08
N VAL A 143 -6.01 -18.21 -3.55
CA VAL A 143 -6.71 -17.36 -2.57
C VAL A 143 -5.96 -17.34 -1.24
N ASP A 144 -5.42 -18.48 -0.81
CA ASP A 144 -4.62 -18.55 0.42
C ASP A 144 -3.31 -17.75 0.26
N ASP A 145 -2.59 -17.90 -0.87
CA ASP A 145 -1.41 -17.08 -1.19
C ASP A 145 -1.73 -15.58 -1.23
N TYR A 146 -2.86 -15.21 -1.85
CA TYR A 146 -3.32 -13.83 -1.87
C TYR A 146 -3.54 -13.28 -0.46
N ARG A 147 -4.18 -14.07 0.42
CA ARG A 147 -4.47 -13.67 1.80
C ARG A 147 -3.21 -13.57 2.65
N GLU A 148 -2.25 -14.48 2.48
CA GLU A 148 -0.94 -14.40 3.14
C GLU A 148 -0.23 -13.10 2.77
N LYS A 149 -0.15 -12.80 1.46
CA LYS A 149 0.46 -11.54 0.99
C LYS A 149 -0.31 -10.30 1.42
N TYR A 150 -1.64 -10.36 1.45
CA TYR A 150 -2.46 -9.29 2.01
C TYR A 150 -2.08 -9.02 3.47
N GLY A 151 -1.88 -10.08 4.27
CA GLY A 151 -1.41 -9.98 5.65
C GLY A 151 -0.04 -9.30 5.77
N GLU A 152 0.94 -9.72 4.97
CA GLU A 152 2.27 -9.10 4.94
C GLU A 152 2.23 -7.59 4.59
N LEU A 153 1.38 -7.21 3.62
CA LEU A 153 1.17 -5.81 3.25
C LEU A 153 0.52 -5.01 4.39
N LEU A 154 -0.42 -5.62 5.11
CA LEU A 154 -1.10 -4.99 6.23
C LEU A 154 -0.12 -4.73 7.37
N GLU A 155 0.72 -5.70 7.71
CA GLU A 155 1.79 -5.55 8.69
C GLU A 155 2.78 -4.45 8.30
N THR A 156 3.19 -4.41 7.02
CA THR A 156 4.07 -3.36 6.49
C THR A 156 3.44 -1.97 6.63
N ARG A 157 2.15 -1.84 6.32
CA ARG A 157 1.42 -0.58 6.47
C ARG A 157 1.34 -0.15 7.94
N GLU A 158 1.03 -1.07 8.85
CA GLU A 158 0.96 -0.76 10.28
C GLU A 158 2.34 -0.38 10.84
N PHE A 159 3.41 -1.00 10.36
CA PHE A 159 4.78 -0.60 10.69
C PHE A 159 5.07 0.85 10.27
N ILE A 160 4.73 1.23 9.02
CA ILE A 160 4.88 2.61 8.53
C ILE A 160 4.05 3.59 9.37
N ASN A 161 2.83 3.21 9.76
CA ASN A 161 1.97 4.03 10.62
C ASN A 161 2.63 4.29 11.99
N GLU A 162 3.23 3.28 12.60
CA GLU A 162 3.95 3.43 13.86
C GLU A 162 5.22 4.29 13.69
N GLU A 163 5.98 4.11 12.61
CA GLU A 163 7.14 4.97 12.31
C GLU A 163 6.73 6.44 12.13
N ILE A 164 5.60 6.72 11.47
CA ILE A 164 5.04 8.08 11.37
C ILE A 164 4.68 8.64 12.75
N LYS A 165 4.05 7.84 13.63
CA LYS A 165 3.73 8.27 15.00
C LYS A 165 5.01 8.57 15.80
N LEU A 166 6.02 7.71 15.70
CA LEU A 166 7.32 7.91 16.36
C LEU A 166 8.05 9.14 15.80
N PHE A 167 7.98 9.36 14.49
CA PHE A 167 8.52 10.53 13.82
C PHE A 167 7.94 11.81 14.40
N TYR A 168 6.62 11.92 14.54
CA TYR A 168 5.99 13.11 15.13
C TYR A 168 6.28 13.28 16.62
N ARG A 169 6.42 12.20 17.39
CA ARG A 169 6.83 12.27 18.80
C ARG A 169 8.27 12.79 18.97
N LYS A 170 9.17 12.34 18.09
CA LYS A 170 10.60 12.73 18.13
C LYS A 170 10.87 14.08 17.47
N ASN A 171 10.01 14.49 16.54
CA ASN A 171 10.17 15.69 15.71
C ASN A 171 8.86 16.50 15.70
N ASP A 172 8.53 17.11 16.83
CA ASP A 172 7.39 18.03 16.89
C ASP A 172 7.67 19.28 16.04
N ILE A 173 7.03 19.34 14.87
CA ILE A 173 7.17 20.43 13.90
C ILE A 173 6.81 21.78 14.53
N GLY A 174 5.81 21.82 15.42
CA GLY A 174 5.40 23.05 16.09
C GLY A 174 6.51 23.58 17.00
N SER A 175 7.07 22.70 17.82
CA SER A 175 8.22 23.02 18.68
C SER A 175 9.47 23.39 17.88
N ILE A 176 9.78 22.65 16.79
CA ILE A 176 10.92 22.93 15.91
C ILE A 176 10.76 24.31 15.26
N MET A 177 9.61 24.62 14.66
CA MET A 177 9.37 25.90 13.99
C MET A 177 9.36 27.07 14.99
N GLY A 178 8.89 26.86 16.21
CA GLY A 178 8.98 27.84 17.30
C GLY A 178 10.43 28.08 17.74
N PHE A 179 11.22 27.02 17.91
CA PHE A 179 12.62 27.10 18.27
C PHE A 179 13.48 27.79 17.20
N LEU A 180 13.30 27.42 15.92
CA LEU A 180 14.01 28.02 14.79
C LEU A 180 13.76 29.53 14.67
N ARG A 181 12.56 29.98 15.05
CA ARG A 181 12.18 31.40 15.06
C ARG A 181 12.81 32.17 16.22
N ASN A 182 12.89 31.55 17.40
CA ASN A 182 13.55 32.16 18.57
C ASN A 182 15.07 32.27 18.38
N LEU A 183 15.65 31.45 17.50
CA LEU A 183 17.05 31.54 17.09
C LEU A 183 17.33 32.62 16.03
N GLU A 184 16.32 33.24 15.42
CA GLU A 184 16.56 34.35 14.51
C GLU A 184 16.89 35.61 15.31
N PRO A 185 18.11 36.18 15.18
CA PRO A 185 18.39 37.46 15.78
C PRO A 185 17.45 38.48 15.16
N SER A 186 16.65 39.15 16.01
CA SER A 186 15.74 40.22 15.63
C SER A 186 16.51 41.27 14.83
N GLN A 187 16.50 41.15 13.50
CA GLN A 187 16.97 42.20 12.63
C GLN A 187 15.95 43.32 12.76
N THR A 188 16.33 44.31 13.57
CA THR A 188 15.95 45.72 13.49
C THR A 188 14.53 45.98 13.01
N ALA A 189 13.69 46.41 13.94
CA ALA A 189 12.47 47.17 13.70
C ALA A 189 12.71 48.24 12.61
N SER A 190 12.39 47.91 11.37
CA SER A 190 12.09 48.89 10.33
C SER A 190 10.59 48.86 10.14
N HIS A 191 9.97 50.00 10.43
CA HIS A 191 8.59 50.27 10.07
C HIS A 191 8.33 49.82 8.64
N PHE A 192 7.44 48.84 8.45
CA PHE A 192 6.30 48.86 7.53
C PHE A 192 5.76 47.43 7.42
N GLN A 193 4.49 47.30 7.80
CA GLN A 193 3.59 46.18 7.53
C GLN A 193 3.84 44.88 8.32
N PRO A 194 2.89 44.45 9.20
CA PRO A 194 2.94 43.10 9.72
C PRO A 194 2.80 42.12 8.53
N PRO A 195 3.68 41.11 8.39
CA PRO A 195 3.48 40.07 7.40
C PRO A 195 2.13 39.40 7.68
N PRO A 196 1.42 38.85 6.69
CA PRO A 196 0.14 38.18 6.91
C PRO A 196 0.36 36.97 7.83
N GLN A 197 0.19 37.17 9.13
CA GLN A 197 0.35 36.17 10.17
C GLN A 197 -0.82 35.18 10.03
N GLY A 198 -0.53 33.94 9.64
CA GLY A 198 -1.51 32.85 9.63
C GLY A 198 -1.36 31.93 8.42
N ARG A 199 -1.72 32.41 7.22
CA ARG A 199 -1.93 31.53 6.06
C ARG A 199 -0.66 30.85 5.51
N GLY A 200 0.48 31.54 5.46
CA GLY A 200 1.72 30.96 4.92
C GLY A 200 2.34 29.88 5.82
N ASN A 201 2.14 29.99 7.15
CA ASN A 201 2.72 29.06 8.12
C ASN A 201 1.95 27.74 8.19
N GLU A 202 0.62 27.80 8.16
CA GLU A 202 -0.23 26.61 8.12
C GLU A 202 0.00 25.81 6.83
N GLU A 203 0.21 26.48 5.70
CA GLU A 203 0.49 25.82 4.44
C GLU A 203 1.87 25.13 4.43
N LEU A 204 2.89 25.77 5.00
CA LEU A 204 4.22 25.18 5.15
C LEU A 204 4.20 23.99 6.10
N GLU A 205 3.53 24.11 7.25
CA GLU A 205 3.36 23.01 8.19
C GLU A 205 2.64 21.82 7.53
N ARG A 206 1.58 22.09 6.76
CA ARG A 206 0.85 21.06 6.01
C ARG A 206 1.74 20.35 5.00
N LYS A 207 2.62 21.07 4.29
CA LYS A 207 3.59 20.48 3.33
C LYS A 207 4.69 19.67 4.04
N LEU A 208 5.00 20.00 5.28
CA LEU A 208 6.01 19.31 6.07
C LEU A 208 5.50 18.00 6.69
N ARG A 209 4.19 17.89 6.93
CA ARG A 209 3.57 16.67 7.44
C ARG A 209 3.70 15.49 6.48
N VAL A 210 4.02 14.35 7.05
CA VAL A 210 3.95 13.04 6.40
C VAL A 210 2.55 12.46 6.61
N VAL A 211 1.88 12.11 5.51
CA VAL A 211 0.55 11.50 5.53
C VAL A 211 0.69 9.98 5.59
N PRO A 212 -0.07 9.29 6.47
CA PRO A 212 -0.14 7.84 6.51
C PRO A 212 -0.56 7.23 5.16
N PRO A 213 -0.12 5.99 4.85
CA PRO A 213 -0.68 5.24 3.72
C PRO A 213 -2.19 5.04 3.85
N ASP A 214 -2.89 5.04 2.72
CA ASP A 214 -4.31 4.68 2.67
C ASP A 214 -4.56 3.27 3.20
N PRO A 215 -5.76 2.98 3.73
CA PRO A 215 -6.19 1.61 4.05
C PRO A 215 -6.05 0.68 2.85
N LEU A 216 -5.59 -0.56 3.09
CA LEU A 216 -5.44 -1.54 2.01
C LEU A 216 -6.79 -1.92 1.40
N GLU A 217 -7.85 -1.92 2.19
CA GLU A 217 -9.22 -2.22 1.77
C GLU A 217 -9.76 -1.26 0.70
N HIS A 218 -9.20 -0.06 0.60
CA HIS A 218 -9.54 0.89 -0.47
C HIS A 218 -8.86 0.57 -1.80
N GLN A 219 -7.78 -0.21 -1.76
CA GLN A 219 -6.95 -0.53 -2.93
C GLN A 219 -7.07 -2.01 -3.32
N LEU A 220 -7.47 -2.88 -2.39
CA LEU A 220 -7.45 -4.33 -2.50
C LEU A 220 -8.77 -4.94 -2.01
N PRO A 221 -9.39 -5.85 -2.78
CA PRO A 221 -10.59 -6.55 -2.34
C PRO A 221 -10.28 -7.56 -1.22
N VAL A 222 -11.02 -7.51 -0.12
CA VAL A 222 -10.88 -8.52 0.94
C VAL A 222 -11.60 -9.80 0.53
N ILE A 223 -10.83 -10.85 0.22
CA ILE A 223 -11.35 -12.17 -0.18
C ILE A 223 -11.40 -13.10 1.04
N PRO A 224 -12.56 -13.69 1.39
CA PRO A 224 -12.67 -14.65 2.49
C PRO A 224 -11.91 -15.96 2.20
N PRO A 225 -11.52 -16.74 3.22
CA PRO A 225 -10.85 -18.01 2.98
C PRO A 225 -11.83 -19.00 2.34
N LEU A 226 -11.35 -19.76 1.37
CA LEU A 226 -12.16 -20.77 0.70
C LEU A 226 -12.22 -22.06 1.51
N ILE A 227 -13.31 -22.80 1.36
CA ILE A 227 -13.49 -24.07 2.07
C ILE A 227 -12.61 -25.12 1.39
N PRO A 228 -11.70 -25.80 2.12
CA PRO A 228 -10.81 -26.79 1.50
C PRO A 228 -11.57 -27.90 0.77
N LEU A 229 -11.00 -28.38 -0.34
CA LEU A 229 -11.60 -29.43 -1.17
C LEU A 229 -12.04 -30.65 -0.33
N THR A 230 -11.26 -31.03 0.68
CA THR A 230 -11.55 -32.18 1.57
C THR A 230 -12.91 -32.07 2.27
N ARG A 231 -13.39 -30.87 2.58
CA ARG A 231 -14.66 -30.63 3.29
C ARG A 231 -15.86 -30.65 2.36
N ILE A 232 -15.72 -30.15 1.13
CA ILE A 232 -16.84 -30.02 0.17
C ILE A 232 -16.73 -30.97 -1.02
N ARG A 233 -15.77 -31.90 -1.02
CA ARG A 233 -15.50 -32.84 -2.12
C ARG A 233 -16.75 -33.54 -2.65
N ARG A 234 -17.63 -34.02 -1.75
CA ARG A 234 -18.85 -34.74 -2.12
C ARG A 234 -19.83 -33.83 -2.85
N SER A 235 -20.01 -32.60 -2.36
CA SER A 235 -20.89 -31.59 -2.98
C SER A 235 -20.34 -31.16 -4.34
N LEU A 236 -19.04 -30.86 -4.42
CA LEU A 236 -18.38 -30.54 -5.68
C LEU A 236 -18.46 -31.69 -6.70
N LYS A 237 -18.39 -32.95 -6.24
CA LYS A 237 -18.56 -34.11 -7.13
C LYS A 237 -19.95 -34.13 -7.78
N LYS A 238 -21.00 -33.80 -7.03
CA LYS A 238 -22.37 -33.73 -7.57
C LYS A 238 -22.48 -32.66 -8.65
N LEU A 239 -21.92 -31.47 -8.40
CA LEU A 239 -21.86 -30.40 -9.41
C LEU A 239 -21.14 -30.85 -10.68
N ALA A 240 -20.01 -31.56 -10.54
CA ALA A 240 -19.28 -32.08 -11.69
C ALA A 240 -20.07 -33.14 -12.46
N GLU A 241 -20.76 -34.05 -11.77
CA GLU A 241 -21.61 -35.07 -12.39
C GLU A 241 -22.79 -34.45 -13.16
N GLU A 242 -23.38 -33.38 -12.64
CA GLU A 242 -24.44 -32.62 -13.32
C GLU A 242 -23.89 -31.85 -14.53
N ALA A 243 -22.77 -31.14 -14.36
CA ALA A 243 -22.13 -30.39 -15.44
C ALA A 243 -21.69 -31.30 -16.60
N LEU A 244 -21.25 -32.53 -16.30
CA LEU A 244 -20.85 -33.51 -17.32
C LEU A 244 -22.01 -33.89 -18.25
N LYS A 245 -23.25 -33.90 -17.77
CA LYS A 245 -24.44 -34.20 -18.59
C LYS A 245 -24.66 -33.15 -19.68
N VAL A 246 -24.28 -31.90 -19.39
CA VAL A 246 -24.38 -30.76 -20.32
C VAL A 246 -23.24 -30.75 -21.35
N HIS A 247 -22.15 -31.47 -21.07
CA HIS A 247 -21.01 -31.61 -21.98
C HIS A 247 -21.23 -32.77 -22.96
N SER A 248 -21.78 -32.46 -24.14
CA SER A 248 -22.22 -33.43 -25.18
C SER A 248 -21.10 -34.20 -25.92
N GLY A 249 -19.84 -34.10 -25.51
CA GLY A 249 -18.77 -34.94 -26.09
C GLY A 249 -17.37 -34.44 -25.79
N ASN A 250 -17.19 -33.12 -25.83
CA ASN A 250 -15.90 -32.47 -25.61
C ASN A 250 -15.97 -31.53 -24.40
N PHE A 251 -15.03 -31.73 -23.47
CA PHE A 251 -14.57 -30.73 -22.51
C PHE A 251 -13.07 -30.59 -22.75
N PRO A 252 -12.47 -29.40 -22.50
CA PRO A 252 -11.05 -29.16 -22.73
C PRO A 252 -10.14 -30.18 -22.05
#